data_AF-A0A923ASW3-F1
#
_entry.id   AF-A0A923ASW3-F1
#
_cell.length_a   1.000
_cell.length_b   1.000
_cell.length_c   1.000
_cell.angle_alpha   90.00
_cell.angle_beta   90.00
_cell.angle_gamma   90.00
#
_symmetry.space_group_name_H-M   'P 1'
#
loop_
_entity.id
_entity.type
_entity.pdbx_description
1 polymer ?
#
loop_
_entity_poly.entity_id
_entity_poly.type
_entity_poly.pdbx_seq_one_letter_code
_entity_poly.pdbx_strand_id
1 'polypeptide(L)'
;TQIEEQILRDKRLAGTYQIVVTRDGHLDNIEVRCEVQRELSGKLASSEIQAIVKELQHRIKTLIGVSTRITVMEFDAIPRTLTGKARRVLDERPKLS
;
A
#
# COMPACT_ATOMS: atom_id res chain seq x y z
N THR A 1 0.81 -12.31 -0.88
CA THR A 1 -0.56 -12.09 -1.40
C THR A 1 -0.46 -11.58 -2.84
N GLN A 2 -1.54 -11.60 -3.64
CA GLN A 2 -1.45 -11.07 -5.02
C GLN A 2 -1.05 -9.58 -5.05
N ILE A 3 -1.50 -8.76 -4.10
CA ILE A 3 -1.09 -7.35 -3.97
C ILE A 3 0.40 -7.24 -3.63
N GLU A 4 0.91 -8.05 -2.72
CA GLU A 4 2.34 -8.10 -2.35
C GLU A 4 3.22 -8.37 -3.56
N GLU A 5 2.83 -9.31 -4.42
CA GLU A 5 3.56 -9.59 -5.66
C GLU A 5 3.61 -8.37 -6.60
N GLN A 6 2.56 -7.55 -6.65
CA GLN A 6 2.55 -6.33 -7.47
C GLN A 6 3.42 -5.22 -6.88
N ILE A 7 3.55 -5.17 -5.55
CA ILE A 7 4.45 -4.25 -4.84
C ILE A 7 5.91 -4.67 -5.10
N LEU A 8 6.25 -5.94 -4.87
CA LEU A 8 7.61 -6.46 -5.02
C LEU A 8 8.14 -6.45 -6.46
N ARG A 9 7.27 -6.34 -7.46
CA ARG A 9 7.65 -6.14 -8.87
C ARG A 9 8.26 -4.76 -9.13
N ASP A 10 7.92 -3.76 -8.31
CA ASP A 10 8.47 -2.42 -8.43
C ASP A 10 9.75 -2.31 -7.59
N LYS A 11 10.90 -2.17 -8.25
CA LYS A 11 12.20 -2.10 -7.58
C LYS A 11 12.36 -0.88 -6.66
N ARG A 12 11.49 0.14 -6.81
CA ARG A 12 11.49 1.33 -5.94
C ARG A 12 10.81 1.08 -4.60
N LEU A 13 9.98 0.04 -4.50
CA LEU A 13 9.20 -0.29 -3.32
C LEU A 13 9.90 -1.36 -2.47
N ALA A 14 9.79 -1.21 -1.16
CA ALA A 14 10.21 -2.21 -0.19
C ALA A 14 9.14 -3.29 0.00
N GLY A 15 9.51 -4.39 0.64
CA GLY A 15 8.57 -5.44 1.04
C GLY A 15 7.67 -5.08 2.23
N THR A 16 7.85 -3.89 2.81
CA THR A 16 7.01 -3.37 3.89
C THR A 16 5.78 -2.68 3.29
N TYR A 17 4.59 -3.20 3.61
CA TYR A 17 3.33 -2.66 3.13
C TYR A 17 2.18 -2.96 4.09
N GLN A 18 1.08 -2.23 3.91
CA GLN A 18 -0.16 -2.40 4.66
C GLN A 18 -1.36 -2.13 3.76
N ILE A 19 -2.35 -3.02 3.82
CA ILE A 19 -3.63 -2.87 3.17
C ILE A 19 -4.61 -2.39 4.24
N VAL A 20 -5.21 -1.23 4.03
CA VAL A 20 -6.21 -0.65 4.92
C VAL A 20 -7.56 -0.73 4.21
N VAL A 21 -8.51 -1.37 4.86
CA VAL A 21 -9.89 -1.50 4.38
C VAL A 21 -10.76 -0.63 5.26
N THR A 22 -11.38 0.38 4.66
CA THR A 22 -12.35 1.27 5.34
C THR A 22 -13.71 1.14 4.67
N ARG A 23 -14.74 1.71 5.29
CA ARG A 23 -16.08 1.80 4.70
C ARG A 23 -16.60 3.21 4.86
N ASP A 24 -17.04 3.80 3.77
CA ASP A 24 -17.75 5.08 3.73
C ASP A 24 -19.19 4.82 3.27
N GLY A 25 -20.15 4.95 4.18
CA GLY A 25 -21.53 4.52 3.97
C GLY A 25 -21.61 3.02 3.61
N HIS A 26 -21.98 2.71 2.36
CA HIS A 26 -22.07 1.35 1.84
C HIS A 26 -20.88 0.95 0.96
N LEU A 27 -19.91 1.84 0.76
CA LEU A 27 -18.78 1.62 -0.13
C LEU A 27 -17.55 1.20 0.67
N ASP A 28 -17.06 -0.01 0.39
CA ASP A 28 -15.76 -0.46 0.90
C ASP A 28 -14.65 0.21 0.09
N ASN A 29 -13.69 0.81 0.79
CA ASN A 29 -12.51 1.45 0.23
C ASN A 29 -11.27 0.63 0.60
N ILE A 30 -10.36 0.45 -0.36
CA ILE A 30 -9.09 -0.24 -0.15
C ILE A 30 -7.96 0.75 -0.42
N GLU A 31 -7.14 0.99 0.61
CA GLU A 31 -5.88 1.71 0.50
C GLU A 31 -4.71 0.73 0.64
N VAL A 32 -3.73 0.83 -0.27
CA VAL A 32 -2.46 0.13 -0.18
C VAL A 32 -1.39 1.13 0.16
N ARG A 33 -0.84 1.03 1.38
CA ARG A 33 0.32 1.77 1.85
C ARG A 33 1.57 0.94 1.59
N CYS A 34 2.55 1.50 0.90
CA CYS A 34 3.82 0.84 0.63
C CYS A 34 4.98 1.78 0.92
N GLU A 35 6.05 1.25 1.48
CA GLU A 35 7.28 2.00 1.71
C GLU A 35 8.16 1.96 0.47
N VAL A 36 8.89 3.04 0.24
CA VAL A 36 10.02 3.03 -0.71
C VAL A 36 11.21 2.29 -0.12
N GLN A 37 12.12 1.87 -0.99
CA GLN A 37 13.42 1.36 -0.58
C GLN A 37 14.18 2.39 0.27
N ARG A 38 14.99 1.91 1.23
CA ARG A 38 15.74 2.76 2.16
C ARG A 38 16.62 3.77 1.44
N GLU A 39 17.23 3.36 0.32
CA GLU A 39 18.15 4.16 -0.47
C GLU A 39 17.46 5.32 -1.20
N LEU A 40 16.15 5.20 -1.43
CA LEU A 40 15.30 6.16 -2.14
C LEU A 40 14.50 7.07 -1.20
N SER A 41 14.44 6.73 0.09
CA SER A 41 13.69 7.50 1.10
C SER A 41 14.17 8.95 1.16
N GLY A 42 13.23 9.90 1.06
CA GLY A 42 13.52 11.34 1.03
C GLY A 42 14.21 11.85 -0.23
N LYS A 43 14.42 11.01 -1.25
CA LYS A 43 15.16 11.38 -2.48
C LYS A 43 14.31 11.40 -3.74
N LEU A 44 13.15 10.75 -3.73
CA LEU A 44 12.26 10.72 -4.89
C LEU A 44 11.56 12.05 -5.08
N ALA A 45 11.55 12.54 -6.32
CA ALA A 45 10.74 13.68 -6.70
C ALA A 45 9.24 13.34 -6.65
N SER A 46 8.38 14.35 -6.48
CA SER A 46 6.92 14.14 -6.47
C SER A 46 6.41 13.47 -7.75
N SER A 47 7.03 13.74 -8.91
CA SER A 47 6.69 13.09 -10.17
C SER A 47 6.96 11.58 -10.17
N GLU A 48 8.06 11.15 -9.55
CA GLU A 48 8.41 9.72 -9.42
C GLU A 48 7.45 9.00 -8.49
N ILE A 49 7.08 9.63 -7.38
CA ILE A 49 6.07 9.12 -6.44
C ILE A 49 4.73 8.94 -7.16
N GLN A 50 4.30 9.93 -7.96
CA GLN A 50 3.07 9.85 -8.74
C GLN A 50 3.12 8.76 -9.81
N ALA A 51 4.28 8.50 -10.41
CA ALA A 51 4.47 7.39 -11.34
C ALA A 51 4.28 6.04 -10.64
N ILE A 52 4.92 5.83 -9.48
CA ILE A 52 4.73 4.62 -8.65
C ILE A 52 3.25 4.39 -8.34
N VAL A 53 2.56 5.44 -7.87
CA VAL A 53 1.13 5.40 -7.53
C VAL A 53 0.30 4.92 -8.72
N LYS A 54 0.46 5.57 -9.88
CA LYS A 54 -0.32 5.26 -11.09
C LYS A 54 -0.04 3.84 -11.59
N GLU A 55 1.22 3.46 -11.65
CA GLU A 55 1.63 2.14 -12.14
C GLU A 55 1.12 1.01 -11.22
N LEU A 56 1.29 1.14 -9.91
CA LEU A 56 0.82 0.13 -8.95
C LEU A 56 -0.71 0.05 -8.94
N GLN A 57 -1.39 1.19 -8.95
CA GLN A 57 -2.85 1.25 -9.03
C GLN A 57 -3.37 0.57 -10.29
N HIS A 58 -2.76 0.85 -11.45
CA HIS A 58 -3.12 0.24 -12.71
C HIS A 58 -2.89 -1.28 -12.68
N ARG A 59 -1.72 -1.75 -12.22
CA ARG A 59 -1.43 -3.20 -12.13
C ARG A 59 -2.44 -3.92 -11.23
N ILE A 60 -2.74 -3.38 -10.06
CA ILE A 60 -3.72 -3.97 -9.14
C ILE A 60 -5.10 -4.01 -9.82
N LYS A 61 -5.52 -2.92 -10.47
CA LYS A 61 -6.81 -2.89 -11.16
C LYS A 61 -6.89 -3.92 -12.28
N THR A 62 -5.86 -4.00 -13.11
CA THR A 62 -5.83 -4.86 -14.30
C THR A 62 -5.67 -6.34 -13.96
N LEU A 63 -4.83 -6.68 -12.99
CA LEU A 63 -4.48 -8.07 -12.69
C LEU A 63 -5.30 -8.69 -11.55
N ILE A 64 -5.82 -7.87 -10.63
CA ILE A 64 -6.58 -8.33 -9.45
C ILE A 64 -8.06 -7.92 -9.56
N GLY A 65 -8.39 -6.91 -10.38
CA GLY A 65 -9.78 -6.47 -10.62
C GLY A 65 -10.30 -5.42 -9.64
N VAL A 66 -9.57 -5.14 -8.57
CA VAL A 66 -9.99 -4.22 -7.50
C VAL A 66 -9.43 -2.81 -7.71
N SER A 67 -10.27 -1.80 -7.45
CA SER A 67 -9.81 -0.41 -7.40
C SER A 67 -9.20 -0.13 -6.04
N THR A 68 -8.04 0.54 -6.00
CA THR A 68 -7.33 0.84 -4.76
C THR A 68 -6.79 2.27 -4.78
N ARG A 69 -6.72 2.89 -3.61
CA ARG A 69 -5.90 4.08 -3.38
C ARG A 69 -4.49 3.63 -3.05
N ILE A 70 -3.47 4.24 -3.65
CA ILE A 70 -2.07 3.94 -3.32
C ILE A 70 -1.47 5.11 -2.53
N THR A 71 -0.84 4.80 -1.41
CA THR A 71 -0.06 5.75 -0.61
C THR A 71 1.37 5.26 -0.55
N VAL A 72 2.28 6.01 -1.17
CA VAL A 72 3.72 5.75 -1.11
C VAL A 72 4.29 6.51 0.07
N MET A 73 4.97 5.80 0.96
CA MET A 73 5.51 6.33 2.21
C MET A 73 7.03 6.24 2.20
N GLU A 74 7.66 7.04 3.06
CA GLU A 74 9.08 6.90 3.35
C GLU A 74 9.40 5.54 4.00
N PHE A 75 10.66 5.15 3.95
CA PHE A 75 11.13 3.94 4.61
C PHE A 75 10.89 4.02 6.13
N ASP A 76 10.43 2.92 6.73
CA ASP A 76 10.13 2.79 8.18
C ASP A 76 8.95 3.65 8.69
N ALA A 77 8.12 4.18 7.79
CA ALA A 77 6.95 4.97 8.16
C ALA A 77 5.72 4.11 8.56
N ILE A 78 5.68 2.84 8.18
CA ILE A 78 4.59 1.92 8.56
C ILE A 78 4.90 1.33 9.95
N PRO A 79 4.02 1.51 10.96
CA PRO A 79 4.27 1.01 12.31
C PRO A 79 4.52 -0.49 12.35
N ARG A 80 5.67 -0.88 12.91
CA ARG A 80 6.00 -2.28 13.17
C ARG A 80 5.27 -2.72 14.44
N THR A 81 4.54 -3.83 14.36
CA THR A 81 3.89 -4.42 15.53
C THR A 81 4.94 -4.98 16.50
N LEU A 82 4.71 -4.83 17.81
CA LEU A 82 5.58 -5.35 18.90
C LEU A 82 5.92 -6.85 18.78
N THR A 83 5.07 -7.65 18.13
CA THR A 83 5.26 -9.10 17.95
C THR A 83 6.14 -9.47 16.76
N GLY A 84 6.75 -8.49 16.07
CA GLY A 84 7.64 -8.70 14.92
C GLY A 84 6.95 -9.09 13.60
N LYS A 85 5.64 -9.39 13.62
CA LYS A 85 4.86 -9.71 12.41
C LYS A 85 3.96 -8.53 12.02
N ALA A 86 4.47 -7.67 11.15
CA ALA A 86 3.69 -6.53 10.63
C ALA A 86 2.31 -7.01 10.13
N ARG A 87 1.24 -6.40 10.67
CA ARG A 87 -0.13 -6.70 10.25
C ARG A 87 -0.35 -6.11 8.86
N ARG A 88 -0.30 -6.98 7.85
CA ARG A 88 -0.47 -6.62 6.43
C ARG A 88 -1.87 -6.12 6.07
N VAL A 89 -2.90 -6.45 6.87
CA VAL A 89 -4.28 -6.03 6.62
C VAL A 89 -4.88 -5.40 7.89
N LEU A 90 -5.20 -4.11 7.80
CA LEU A 90 -6.00 -3.39 8.79
C LEU A 90 -7.43 -3.27 8.25
N ASP A 91 -8.35 -3.95 8.93
CA ASP A 91 -9.79 -3.80 8.66
C ASP A 91 -10.36 -2.80 9.66
N GLU A 92 -10.64 -1.60 9.18
CA GLU A 92 -11.18 -0.46 9.93
C GLU A 92 -12.65 -0.21 9.57
N ARG A 93 -13.31 -1.17 8.89
CA ARG A 93 -14.75 -1.10 8.63
C ARG A 93 -15.52 -1.13 9.96
N PRO A 94 -16.66 -0.42 10.07
CA PRO A 94 -17.50 -0.47 11.26
C PRO A 94 -17.86 -1.91 11.59
N LYS A 95 -17.61 -2.34 12.83
CA LYS A 95 -18.09 -3.63 13.31
C LYS A 95 -19.61 -3.57 13.30
N LEU A 96 -20.26 -4.55 12.66
CA LEU A 96 -21.70 -4.76 12.81
C LEU A 96 -21.95 -5.00 14.29
N SER A 97 -22.56 -4.01 14.95
CA SER A 97 -23.06 -4.09 16.33
C SER A 97 -24.37 -4.85 16.36
#